data_AF-A0A2A2QT96-F1
#
_entry.id   AF-A0A2A2QT96-F1
#
_cell.length_a   1.000
_cell.length_b   1.000
_cell.length_c   1.000
_cell.angle_alpha   90.00
_cell.angle_beta   90.00
_cell.angle_gamma   90.00
#
_symmetry.space_group_name_H-M   'P 1'
#
loop_
_entity.id
_entity.type
_entity.pdbx_description
1 polymer ?
#
loop_
_entity_poly.entity_id
_entity_poly.type
_entity_poly.pdbx_seq_one_letter_code
_entity_poly.pdbx_strand_id
1 'polypeptide(L)'
;MPNKKELLDLHFMDARCKLIDLAAFLDRLERHPGEADFRFEGFKKALPILLSDQPNRAKAVLESLSDHSTEPAEKAPFQGAFGAPQTVTDH
;
A
#
# COMPACT_ATOMS: atom_id res chain seq x y z
N MET A 1 -19.71 -20.17 -9.23
CA MET A 1 -18.49 -19.39 -8.92
C MET A 1 -17.33 -20.05 -9.62
N PRO A 2 -16.38 -19.30 -10.19
CA PRO A 2 -15.19 -19.89 -10.80
C PRO A 2 -14.42 -20.70 -9.76
N ASN A 3 -13.87 -21.84 -10.18
CA ASN A 3 -12.95 -22.61 -9.36
C ASN A 3 -11.56 -21.94 -9.30
N LYS A 4 -10.64 -22.48 -8.48
CA LYS A 4 -9.30 -21.90 -8.30
C LYS A 4 -8.52 -21.73 -9.60
N LYS A 5 -8.60 -22.71 -10.52
CA LYS A 5 -7.88 -22.67 -11.79
C LYS A 5 -8.44 -21.60 -12.71
N GLU A 6 -9.77 -21.52 -12.84
CA GLU A 6 -10.43 -20.51 -13.66
C GLU A 6 -10.12 -19.09 -13.17
N LEU A 7 -10.04 -18.89 -11.85
CA LEU A 7 -9.64 -17.59 -11.28
C LEU A 7 -8.17 -17.23 -11.60
N LEU A 8 -7.27 -18.22 -11.54
CA LEU A 8 -5.87 -18.04 -11.92
C LEU A 8 -5.75 -17.71 -13.41
N ASP A 9 -6.45 -18.45 -14.28
CA ASP A 9 -6.43 -18.22 -15.73
C ASP A 9 -6.88 -16.79 -16.07
N LEU A 10 -7.84 -16.23 -15.32
CA LEU A 10 -8.36 -14.87 -15.52
C LEU A 10 -7.44 -13.77 -14.97
N HIS A 11 -6.82 -13.95 -13.80
CA HIS A 11 -6.19 -12.85 -13.06
C HIS A 11 -4.68 -13.00 -12.84
N PHE A 12 -4.10 -14.18 -13.05
CA PHE A 12 -2.71 -14.46 -12.68
C PHE A 12 -1.72 -13.55 -13.40
N MET A 13 -1.90 -13.31 -14.70
CA MET A 13 -0.96 -12.49 -15.48
C MET A 13 -0.92 -11.03 -15.02
N ASP A 14 -2.07 -10.45 -14.72
CA ASP A 14 -2.18 -9.09 -14.18
C ASP A 14 -1.62 -8.99 -12.76
N ALA A 15 -1.95 -9.95 -11.89
CA ALA A 15 -1.38 -10.02 -10.54
C ALA A 15 0.15 -10.17 -10.55
N ARG A 16 0.67 -11.01 -11.45
CA ARG A 16 2.11 -11.20 -11.66
C ARG A 16 2.79 -9.90 -12.12
N CYS A 17 2.19 -9.17 -13.05
CA CYS A 17 2.70 -7.88 -13.51
C CYS A 17 2.85 -6.91 -12.34
N LYS A 18 1.77 -6.72 -11.57
CA LYS A 18 1.75 -5.82 -10.40
C LYS A 18 2.78 -6.21 -9.34
N LEU A 19 3.00 -7.50 -9.11
CA LEU A 19 4.01 -7.97 -8.16
C LEU A 19 5.43 -7.62 -8.60
N ILE A 20 5.75 -7.79 -9.90
CA ILE A 20 7.06 -7.43 -10.46
C ILE A 20 7.26 -5.92 -10.44
N ASP A 21 6.24 -5.14 -10.80
CA ASP A 21 6.29 -3.68 -10.80
C ASP A 21 6.56 -3.14 -9.39
N LEU A 22 5.90 -3.71 -8.38
CA LEU A 22 6.11 -3.36 -6.98
C LEU A 22 7.55 -3.68 -6.52
N ALA A 23 8.06 -4.88 -6.84
CA ALA A 23 9.44 -5.25 -6.51
C ALA A 23 10.44 -4.28 -7.16
N ALA A 24 10.26 -3.99 -8.45
CA ALA A 24 11.13 -3.07 -9.18
C ALA A 24 11.06 -1.63 -8.65
N PHE A 25 9.91 -1.19 -8.11
CA PHE A 25 9.79 0.08 -7.41
C PHE A 25 10.63 0.10 -6.13
N LEU A 26 10.54 -0.95 -5.30
CA LEU A 26 11.31 -1.07 -4.07
C LEU A 26 12.82 -1.11 -4.36
N ASP A 27 13.26 -1.89 -5.36
CA ASP A 27 14.66 -1.91 -5.81
C ASP A 27 15.15 -0.53 -6.27
N ARG A 28 14.29 0.26 -6.91
CA ARG A 28 14.64 1.63 -7.31
C ARG A 28 14.78 2.51 -6.08
N LEU A 29 13.85 2.43 -5.12
CA LEU A 29 13.88 3.24 -3.91
C LEU A 29 15.18 3.01 -3.12
N GLU A 30 15.58 1.76 -2.91
CA GLU A 30 16.80 1.42 -2.15
C GLU A 30 18.10 1.85 -2.83
N ARG A 31 18.10 2.01 -4.16
CA ARG A 31 19.28 2.46 -4.92
C ARG A 31 19.49 3.97 -4.89
N HIS A 32 18.51 4.76 -4.45
CA HIS A 32 18.63 6.21 -4.39
C HIS A 32 19.05 6.66 -2.98
N PRO A 33 19.96 7.63 -2.86
CA PRO A 33 20.39 8.14 -1.56
C PRO A 33 19.31 9.03 -0.93
N GLY A 34 19.32 9.11 0.40
CA GLY A 34 18.41 9.95 1.19
C GLY A 34 17.50 9.14 2.11
N GLU A 35 16.82 9.83 3.01
CA GLU A 35 15.82 9.22 3.88
C GLU A 35 14.49 9.06 3.15
N ALA A 36 13.88 7.89 3.31
CA ALA A 36 12.54 7.65 2.81
C ALA A 36 11.50 8.34 3.71
N ASP A 37 10.37 8.74 3.13
CA ASP A 37 9.27 9.36 3.87
C ASP A 37 8.22 8.34 4.34
N PHE A 38 7.18 8.85 5.00
CA PHE A 38 6.06 8.09 5.56
C PHE A 38 5.38 7.14 4.57
N ARG A 39 5.48 7.36 3.25
CA ARG A 39 4.87 6.46 2.24
C ARG A 39 5.60 5.12 2.20
N PHE A 40 6.92 5.12 2.39
CA PHE A 40 7.68 3.87 2.45
C PHE A 40 7.37 3.08 3.73
N GLU A 41 7.21 3.77 4.86
CA GLU A 41 6.74 3.16 6.10
C GLU A 41 5.32 2.58 5.95
N GLY A 42 4.46 3.25 5.18
CA GLY A 42 3.16 2.70 4.77
C GLY A 42 3.28 1.36 4.05
N PHE A 43 4.18 1.26 3.05
CA PHE A 43 4.44 -0.01 2.37
C PHE A 43 5.01 -1.10 3.29
N LYS A 44 5.95 -0.76 4.18
CA LYS A 44 6.50 -1.72 5.16
C LYS A 44 5.43 -2.31 6.08
N LYS A 45 4.37 -1.55 6.39
CA LYS A 45 3.22 -2.03 7.17
C LYS A 45 2.22 -2.84 6.33
N ALA A 46 1.95 -2.41 5.11
CA ALA A 46 0.97 -3.03 4.22
C ALA A 46 1.41 -4.40 3.66
N LEU A 47 2.70 -4.59 3.37
CA LEU A 47 3.23 -5.83 2.78
C LEU A 47 3.03 -7.07 3.68
N PRO A 48 3.33 -7.03 4.99
CA PRO A 48 2.99 -8.14 5.88
C PRO A 48 1.50 -8.49 5.90
N ILE A 49 0.63 -7.47 5.85
CA ILE A 49 -0.83 -7.67 5.80
C ILE A 49 -1.24 -8.39 4.51
N LEU A 50 -0.65 -8.00 3.36
CA LEU A 50 -0.89 -8.65 2.08
C LEU A 50 -0.51 -10.14 2.10
N LEU A 51 0.56 -10.50 2.81
CA LEU A 51 1.09 -11.87 2.90
C LEU A 51 0.41 -12.73 3.97
N SER A 52 -0.35 -12.12 4.87
CA SER A 52 -1.02 -12.83 5.96
C SER A 52 -2.15 -13.75 5.45
N ASP A 53 -2.38 -14.87 6.13
CA ASP A 53 -3.50 -15.75 5.83
C ASP A 53 -4.78 -15.30 6.55
N GLN A 54 -5.35 -14.19 6.06
CA GLN A 54 -6.60 -13.63 6.58
C GLN A 54 -7.61 -13.37 5.47
N PRO A 55 -8.92 -13.46 5.76
CA PRO A 55 -9.95 -12.99 4.83
C PRO A 55 -9.85 -11.47 4.63
N ASN A 56 -10.40 -10.97 3.52
CA ASN A 56 -10.51 -9.54 3.23
C ASN A 56 -9.17 -8.78 3.16
N ARG A 57 -8.08 -9.42 2.68
CA ARG A 57 -6.75 -8.80 2.58
C ARG A 57 -6.75 -7.43 1.90
N ALA A 58 -7.51 -7.26 0.82
CA ALA A 58 -7.62 -5.98 0.11
C ALA A 58 -8.15 -4.85 1.02
N LYS A 59 -9.16 -5.14 1.85
CA LYS A 59 -9.70 -4.19 2.82
C LYS A 59 -8.65 -3.85 3.89
N ALA A 60 -7.97 -4.85 4.45
CA ALA A 60 -6.97 -4.63 5.47
C ALA A 60 -5.76 -3.83 4.97
N VAL A 61 -5.31 -4.08 3.73
CA VAL A 61 -4.26 -3.27 3.08
C VAL A 61 -4.73 -1.83 2.90
N LEU A 62 -5.95 -1.63 2.39
CA LEU A 62 -6.53 -0.29 2.26
C LEU A 62 -6.57 0.44 3.61
N GLU A 63 -7.11 -0.20 4.64
CA GLU A 63 -7.21 0.37 5.99
C GLU A 63 -5.84 0.72 6.56
N SER A 64 -4.81 -0.10 6.31
CA SER A 64 -3.44 0.21 6.78
C SER A 64 -2.81 1.44 6.12
N LEU A 65 -3.32 1.84 4.96
CA LEU A 65 -2.85 2.98 4.17
C LEU A 65 -3.79 4.20 4.26
N SER A 66 -4.89 4.07 5.01
CA SER A 66 -5.86 5.15 5.23
C SER A 66 -5.51 5.98 6.46
N ASP A 67 -5.90 7.24 6.42
CA ASP A 67 -6.01 8.08 7.61
C ASP A 67 -7.31 7.71 8.36
N HIS A 68 -7.19 7.48 9.66
CA HIS A 68 -8.32 7.16 10.55
C HIS A 68 -8.64 8.30 11.51
N SER A 69 -8.02 9.47 11.34
CA SER A 69 -8.37 10.67 12.13
C SER A 69 -9.85 10.99 11.95
N THR A 70 -10.54 11.14 13.09
CA THR A 70 -11.93 11.62 13.13
C THR A 70 -11.98 13.13 13.21
N GLU A 71 -10.88 13.77 13.61
CA GLU A 71 -10.75 15.22 13.66
C GLU A 71 -10.36 15.75 12.27
N PRO A 72 -11.14 16.67 11.68
CA PRO A 72 -10.79 17.28 10.41
C PRO A 72 -9.49 18.08 10.53
N ALA A 73 -8.60 17.95 9.55
CA ALA A 73 -7.45 18.84 9.45
C ALA A 73 -7.92 20.29 9.28
N GLU A 74 -7.29 21.24 10.00
CA GLU A 74 -7.64 22.67 9.94
C GLU A 74 -7.60 23.24 8.51
N LYS A 75 -6.71 22.68 7.68
CA LYS A 75 -6.61 23.00 6.26
C LYS A 75 -6.09 21.79 5.49
N ALA A 76 -6.67 21.53 4.31
CA ALA A 76 -6.09 20.59 3.37
C ALA A 76 -4.73 21.13 2.87
N PRO A 77 -3.61 20.41 3.07
CA PRO A 77 -2.30 20.90 2.65
C PRO A 77 -2.20 21.05 1.12
N PHE A 78 -2.99 20.26 0.37
CA PHE A 78 -3.14 20.31 -1.08
C PHE A 78 -4.39 19.51 -1.50
N GLN A 79 -4.83 19.65 -2.76
CA GLN A 79 -5.91 18.84 -3.31
C GLN A 79 -5.39 17.51 -3.84
N GLY A 80 -5.16 16.54 -2.96
CA GLY A 80 -4.81 15.17 -3.33
C GLY A 80 -4.67 14.24 -2.13
N ALA A 81 -4.56 12.94 -2.41
CA ALA A 81 -4.31 11.92 -1.40
C ALA A 81 -2.87 11.40 -1.54
N PHE A 82 -2.19 11.21 -0.41
CA PHE A 82 -0.83 10.64 -0.41
C PHE A 82 -0.82 9.11 -0.53
N GLY A 83 -1.94 8.44 -0.23
CA GLY A 83 -2.04 6.98 -0.25
C GLY A 83 -1.33 6.28 0.93
N ALA A 84 -0.95 7.03 1.96
CA ALA A 84 -0.49 6.56 3.27
C ALA A 84 -0.71 7.70 4.30
N PRO A 85 -1.01 7.40 5.57
CA PRO A 85 -1.16 8.44 6.58
C PRO A 85 0.19 9.07 6.93
N GLN A 86 0.24 10.40 6.98
CA GLN A 86 1.36 11.11 7.60
C GLN A 86 1.22 10.96 9.10
N THR A 87 2.15 10.25 9.75
CA THR A 87 2.27 10.36 11.21
C THR A 87 2.80 11.75 11.48
N VAL A 88 1.95 12.66 11.94
CA VAL A 88 2.35 13.98 12.41
C VAL A 88 3.45 13.74 13.45
N THR A 89 4.69 14.09 13.09
CA THR A 89 5.78 14.16 14.05
C THR A 89 5.74 15.59 14.54
N ASP A 90 5.38 15.79 15.81
CA ASP A 90 5.30 17.11 16.44
C ASP A 90 6.58 17.93 16.12
N HIS A 91 6.38 19.07 15.48
CA HIS A 91 7.38 20.13 15.33
C HIS A 91 6.76 21.45 15.78
#